data_AF-A0A9R1MCX2-F1
#
_entry.id   AF-A0A9R1MCX2-F1
#
_cell.length_a   1.000
_cell.length_b   1.000
_cell.length_c   1.000
_cell.angle_alpha   90.00
_cell.angle_beta   90.00
_cell.angle_gamma   90.00
#
_symmetry.space_group_name_H-M   'P 1'
#
loop_
_entity.id
_entity.type
_entity.pdbx_description
1 polymer ?
#
loop_
_entity_poly.entity_id
_entity_poly.type
_entity_poly.pdbx_seq_one_letter_code
_entity_poly.pdbx_strand_id
1 'polypeptide(L)'
;MARSIALVCFLVVGLCLVGAVCASTVVAGGKNVGRLVNAVYVFGDSLVDVGNNDYLPAPAPRANRPYGMDLPGKPTGRFTNGYNLADVISQRVGFEMSPKPYLSMLPHDKILLGLCKIGANYASGGSGILDTTGKGTLTMRTQVEYFKKAADNMICYPSKEEHLARSLFLLSGGGNDFSAFDPSTASPQAYVVKMVTTYIEHIQALYNMGARMVGILDVPPIGCTPGQRVSMPNGECNEQANSLAQAFNGLLRAKLAEASATTMKELKYSIAANYNILNDGVPRHGAR
;
A
#
# COMPACT_ATOMS: atom_id res chain seq x y z
N MET A 1 10.46 9.40 -81.36
CA MET A 1 9.57 9.65 -80.20
C MET A 1 9.49 8.51 -79.17
N ALA A 2 10.10 7.34 -79.39
CA ALA A 2 10.03 6.22 -78.43
C ALA A 2 11.19 6.16 -77.41
N ARG A 3 12.25 6.99 -77.55
CA ARG A 3 13.41 7.00 -76.62
C ARG A 3 13.32 8.04 -75.50
N SER A 4 12.36 8.96 -75.54
CA SER A 4 12.19 10.00 -74.53
C SER A 4 11.11 9.69 -73.49
N ILE A 5 10.30 8.64 -73.70
CA ILE A 5 9.23 8.24 -72.77
C ILE A 5 9.75 7.25 -71.71
N ALA A 6 10.75 6.42 -72.07
CA ALA A 6 11.35 5.47 -71.12
C ALA A 6 12.12 6.15 -69.98
N LEU A 7 12.73 7.32 -70.22
CA LEU A 7 13.48 8.05 -69.20
C LEU A 7 12.56 8.75 -68.18
N VAL A 8 11.33 9.10 -68.58
CA VAL A 8 10.34 9.74 -67.70
C VAL A 8 9.66 8.70 -66.79
N CYS A 9 9.47 7.47 -67.24
CA CYS A 9 8.93 6.39 -66.39
C CYS A 9 9.91 5.95 -65.30
N PHE A 10 11.23 5.95 -65.54
CA PHE A 10 12.21 5.61 -64.51
C PHE A 10 12.38 6.69 -63.43
N LEU A 11 12.17 7.96 -63.78
CA LEU A 11 12.25 9.09 -62.83
C LEU A 11 11.02 9.21 -61.91
N VAL A 12 9.84 8.76 -62.34
CA VAL A 12 8.63 8.76 -61.48
C VAL A 12 8.55 7.53 -60.58
N VAL A 13 9.08 6.38 -61.00
CA VAL A 13 9.18 5.19 -60.12
C VAL A 13 10.31 5.32 -59.09
N GLY A 14 11.38 6.04 -59.41
CA GLY A 14 12.48 6.33 -58.48
C GLY A 14 12.13 7.35 -57.38
N LEU A 15 11.18 8.27 -57.62
CA LEU A 15 10.78 9.27 -56.62
C LEU A 15 9.64 8.81 -55.69
N CYS A 16 8.92 7.73 -56.02
CA CYS A 16 7.95 7.11 -55.13
C CYS A 16 8.56 6.06 -54.18
N LEU A 17 9.83 5.67 -54.36
CA LEU A 17 10.53 4.73 -53.47
C LEU A 17 11.43 5.39 -52.42
N VAL A 18 11.51 6.73 -52.39
CA VAL A 18 12.19 7.49 -51.33
C VAL A 18 11.20 8.16 -50.36
N GLY A 19 9.89 8.05 -50.62
CA GLY A 19 8.82 8.68 -49.83
C GLY A 19 8.04 7.74 -48.89
N ALA A 20 8.47 6.49 -48.69
CA ALA A 20 7.71 5.48 -47.93
C ALA A 20 8.53 4.67 -46.91
N VAL A 21 9.58 5.28 -46.33
CA VAL A 21 10.24 4.76 -45.12
C VAL A 21 10.21 5.83 -44.03
N CYS A 22 9.02 6.35 -43.76
CA CYS A 22 8.66 6.77 -42.41
C CYS A 22 7.68 5.71 -41.88
N ALA A 23 8.19 4.49 -41.69
CA ALA A 23 7.65 3.65 -40.64
C ALA A 23 7.93 4.44 -39.36
N SER A 24 6.93 5.19 -38.92
CA SER A 24 6.87 5.71 -37.56
C SER A 24 7.00 4.51 -36.65
N THR A 25 8.24 4.17 -36.28
CA THR A 25 8.50 3.58 -35.00
C THR A 25 7.99 4.62 -34.02
N VAL A 26 6.70 4.50 -33.68
CA VAL A 26 6.26 4.84 -32.35
C VAL A 26 7.03 3.86 -31.47
N VAL A 27 8.30 4.18 -31.23
CA VAL A 27 8.93 3.83 -29.98
C VAL A 27 8.05 4.57 -29.00
N ALA A 28 7.00 3.90 -28.53
CA ALA A 28 6.45 4.16 -27.24
C ALA A 28 7.63 3.95 -26.30
N GLY A 29 8.44 4.99 -26.16
CA GLY A 29 9.29 5.22 -25.01
C GLY A 29 8.34 5.50 -23.86
N GLY A 30 7.49 4.53 -23.52
CA GLY A 30 7.16 4.30 -22.15
C GLY A 30 8.51 4.20 -21.49
N LYS A 31 8.87 5.23 -20.72
CA LYS A 31 9.96 5.11 -19.78
C LYS A 31 9.65 3.82 -19.05
N ASN A 32 10.39 2.75 -19.34
CA ASN A 32 10.52 1.65 -18.41
C ASN A 32 11.17 2.31 -17.21
N VAL A 33 10.34 2.90 -16.33
CA VAL A 33 10.77 3.28 -15.00
C VAL A 33 11.09 1.93 -14.39
N GLY A 34 12.34 1.52 -14.50
CA GLY A 34 12.81 0.27 -13.95
C GLY A 34 12.35 0.19 -12.51
N ARG A 35 11.93 -1.00 -12.07
CA ARG A 35 11.47 -1.21 -10.69
C ARG A 35 12.48 -0.60 -9.72
N LEU A 36 12.01 0.33 -8.89
CA LEU A 36 12.86 1.02 -7.90
C LEU A 36 13.18 0.09 -6.72
N VAL A 37 12.36 -0.94 -6.53
CA VAL A 37 12.48 -1.96 -5.47
C VAL A 37 12.21 -3.35 -6.01
N ASN A 38 12.78 -4.37 -5.37
CA ASN A 38 12.68 -5.75 -5.82
C ASN A 38 11.27 -6.34 -5.66
N ALA A 39 10.54 -5.97 -4.61
CA ALA A 39 9.14 -6.34 -4.39
C ALA A 39 8.47 -5.33 -3.46
N VAL A 40 7.15 -5.41 -3.36
CA VAL A 40 6.36 -4.68 -2.36
C VAL A 40 5.68 -5.71 -1.46
N TYR A 41 5.81 -5.58 -0.15
CA TYR A 41 5.09 -6.37 0.84
C TYR A 41 4.22 -5.43 1.68
N VAL A 42 2.93 -5.68 1.72
CA VAL A 42 1.95 -4.74 2.27
C VAL A 42 1.29 -5.32 3.51
N PHE A 43 1.20 -4.53 4.58
CA PHE A 43 0.59 -4.89 5.85
C PHE A 43 -0.33 -3.75 6.28
N GLY A 44 -1.47 -4.08 6.87
CA GLY A 44 -2.33 -3.09 7.46
C GLY A 44 -3.82 -3.36 7.37
N ASP A 45 -4.56 -2.29 7.15
CA ASP A 45 -6.01 -2.25 7.20
C ASP A 45 -6.64 -1.97 5.82
N SER A 46 -7.89 -1.50 5.82
CA SER A 46 -8.69 -1.20 4.64
C SER A 46 -8.07 -0.16 3.70
N LEU A 47 -7.15 0.69 4.17
CA LEU A 47 -6.49 1.68 3.33
C LEU A 47 -5.54 1.05 2.31
N VAL A 48 -5.10 -0.19 2.58
CA VAL A 48 -4.13 -0.92 1.78
C VAL A 48 -4.55 -2.35 1.47
N ASP A 49 -5.69 -2.84 1.96
CA ASP A 49 -6.26 -4.15 1.61
C ASP A 49 -6.78 -4.19 0.16
N VAL A 50 -6.53 -5.32 -0.47
CA VAL A 50 -6.84 -5.63 -1.87
C VAL A 50 -7.58 -6.97 -2.03
N GLY A 51 -8.23 -7.43 -0.96
CA GLY A 51 -9.18 -8.53 -0.97
C GLY A 51 -8.79 -9.75 -0.13
N ASN A 52 -7.94 -9.63 0.90
CA ASN A 52 -7.74 -10.76 1.82
C ASN A 52 -9.04 -11.10 2.56
N ASN A 53 -9.85 -10.09 2.89
CA ASN A 53 -11.10 -10.26 3.64
C ASN A 53 -12.16 -11.12 2.93
N ASP A 54 -12.08 -11.23 1.60
CA ASP A 54 -13.00 -12.07 0.82
C ASP A 54 -12.82 -13.57 1.10
N TYR A 55 -11.66 -13.95 1.66
CA TYR A 55 -11.28 -15.33 1.99
C TYR A 55 -11.44 -15.65 3.48
N LEU A 56 -11.94 -14.71 4.28
CA LEU A 56 -12.19 -14.90 5.71
C LEU A 56 -13.66 -15.24 5.97
N PRO A 57 -13.96 -16.04 7.01
CA PRO A 57 -15.33 -16.28 7.44
C PRO A 57 -15.96 -15.01 8.03
N ALA A 58 -17.29 -14.99 8.14
CA ALA A 58 -17.97 -13.95 8.90
C ALA A 58 -17.43 -13.93 10.36
N PRO A 59 -17.25 -12.75 10.99
CA PRO A 59 -17.77 -11.43 10.60
C PRO A 59 -16.80 -10.53 9.82
N ALA A 60 -15.85 -11.09 9.06
CA ALA A 60 -14.90 -10.27 8.28
C ALA A 60 -15.61 -9.22 7.39
N PRO A 61 -15.22 -7.93 7.45
CA PRO A 61 -15.81 -6.90 6.61
C PRO A 61 -15.36 -7.10 5.17
N ARG A 62 -16.28 -7.04 4.20
CA ARG A 62 -15.97 -7.22 2.77
C ARG A 62 -16.29 -5.95 1.99
N ALA A 63 -15.39 -5.57 1.09
CA ALA A 63 -15.59 -4.45 0.19
C ALA A 63 -16.46 -4.87 -1.01
N ASN A 64 -17.72 -5.19 -0.75
CA ASN A 64 -18.73 -5.48 -1.76
C ASN A 64 -19.16 -4.21 -2.51
N ARG A 65 -19.93 -4.34 -3.60
CA ARG A 65 -20.51 -3.18 -4.32
C ARG A 65 -21.16 -2.21 -3.30
N PRO A 66 -20.90 -0.88 -3.37
CA PRO A 66 -20.37 -0.11 -4.50
C PRO A 66 -18.84 -0.05 -4.65
N TYR A 67 -18.04 -0.71 -3.81
CA TYR A 67 -16.58 -0.70 -3.98
C TYR A 67 -16.14 -1.32 -5.31
N GLY A 68 -15.01 -0.86 -5.86
CA GLY A 68 -14.43 -1.36 -7.11
C GLY A 68 -15.13 -0.95 -8.41
N MET A 69 -16.06 0.03 -8.40
CA MET A 69 -16.77 0.49 -9.61
C MET A 69 -15.87 1.13 -10.68
N ASP A 70 -14.73 1.70 -10.30
CA ASP A 70 -13.79 2.35 -11.22
C ASP A 70 -12.70 1.38 -11.71
N LEU A 71 -12.72 0.12 -11.26
CA LEU A 71 -11.86 -0.95 -11.77
C LEU A 71 -12.62 -1.81 -12.79
N PRO A 72 -11.94 -2.35 -13.81
CA PRO A 72 -12.58 -3.27 -14.74
C PRO A 72 -13.04 -4.54 -14.01
N GLY A 73 -14.30 -4.91 -14.21
CA GLY A 73 -14.87 -6.18 -13.72
C GLY A 73 -15.67 -6.05 -12.41
N LYS A 74 -15.30 -6.87 -11.41
CA LYS A 74 -16.03 -7.01 -10.14
C LYS A 74 -15.25 -6.36 -8.98
N PRO A 75 -15.89 -6.06 -7.83
CA PRO A 75 -15.17 -5.55 -6.66
C PRO A 75 -13.98 -6.44 -6.32
N THR A 76 -12.80 -5.84 -6.18
CA THR A 76 -11.54 -6.56 -5.95
C THR A 76 -11.19 -6.66 -4.47
N GLY A 77 -12.13 -6.40 -3.56
CA GLY A 77 -11.85 -6.36 -2.12
C GLY A 77 -11.10 -5.11 -1.63
N ARG A 78 -10.97 -4.07 -2.46
CA ARG A 78 -10.45 -2.75 -2.07
C ARG A 78 -11.57 -1.91 -1.47
N PHE A 79 -11.36 -1.29 -0.31
CA PHE A 79 -12.34 -0.41 0.35
C PHE A 79 -12.37 1.00 -0.28
N THR A 80 -12.41 1.06 -1.61
CA THR A 80 -12.51 2.27 -2.44
C THR A 80 -13.15 1.90 -3.79
N ASN A 81 -13.55 2.88 -4.59
CA ASN A 81 -14.09 2.64 -5.93
C ASN A 81 -13.02 2.15 -6.91
N GLY A 82 -11.75 2.52 -6.68
CA GLY A 82 -10.65 2.30 -7.62
C GLY A 82 -9.39 1.75 -6.96
N TYR A 83 -8.26 2.38 -7.25
CA TYR A 83 -6.97 2.10 -6.61
C TYR A 83 -6.93 2.62 -5.16
N ASN A 84 -6.35 1.81 -4.27
CA ASN A 84 -6.05 2.21 -2.89
C ASN A 84 -4.60 2.72 -2.75
N LEU A 85 -4.17 3.04 -1.53
CA LEU A 85 -2.82 3.59 -1.32
C LEU A 85 -1.71 2.58 -1.65
N ALA A 86 -1.95 1.27 -1.48
CA ALA A 86 -0.99 0.25 -1.88
C ALA A 86 -0.77 0.22 -3.39
N ASP A 87 -1.84 0.40 -4.19
CA ASP A 87 -1.73 0.48 -5.65
C ASP A 87 -0.95 1.72 -6.09
N VAL A 88 -1.35 2.88 -5.59
CA VAL A 88 -0.74 4.17 -5.97
C VAL A 88 0.75 4.16 -5.62
N ILE A 89 1.11 3.68 -4.42
CA ILE A 89 2.53 3.59 -4.00
C ILE A 89 3.28 2.58 -4.86
N SER A 90 2.71 1.41 -5.15
CA SER A 90 3.33 0.39 -6.01
C SER A 90 3.62 0.92 -7.42
N GLN A 91 2.68 1.72 -7.97
CA GLN A 91 2.87 2.41 -9.24
C GLN A 91 4.04 3.39 -9.21
N ARG A 92 4.19 4.15 -8.13
CA ARG A 92 5.32 5.09 -7.98
C ARG A 92 6.67 4.39 -7.85
N VAL A 93 6.71 3.11 -7.44
CA VAL A 93 7.96 2.33 -7.36
C VAL A 93 8.19 1.38 -8.54
N GLY A 94 7.43 1.54 -9.62
CA GLY A 94 7.67 0.89 -10.91
C GLY A 94 6.91 -0.42 -11.14
N PHE A 95 5.80 -0.64 -10.43
CA PHE A 95 4.88 -1.75 -10.66
C PHE A 95 3.61 -1.26 -11.36
N GLU A 96 2.85 -2.15 -11.98
CA GLU A 96 1.56 -1.78 -12.58
C GLU A 96 0.48 -1.50 -11.53
N MET A 97 0.50 -2.27 -10.43
CA MET A 97 -0.43 -2.15 -9.31
C MET A 97 0.13 -2.82 -8.04
N SER A 98 -0.63 -2.86 -6.95
CA SER A 98 -0.22 -3.56 -5.75
C SER A 98 -0.02 -5.07 -5.98
N PRO A 99 0.75 -5.75 -5.12
CA PRO A 99 0.74 -7.21 -5.09
C PRO A 99 -0.65 -7.79 -4.84
N LYS A 100 -0.86 -9.06 -5.22
CA LYS A 100 -2.09 -9.82 -4.96
C LYS A 100 -2.32 -10.03 -3.44
N PRO A 101 -3.58 -10.17 -2.98
CA PRO A 101 -3.86 -10.54 -1.60
C PRO A 101 -3.35 -11.96 -1.36
N TYR A 102 -2.57 -12.14 -0.29
CA TYR A 102 -1.90 -13.40 0.05
C TYR A 102 -2.87 -14.59 0.13
N LEU A 103 -4.07 -14.38 0.69
CA LEU A 103 -5.08 -15.44 0.81
C LEU A 103 -5.71 -15.87 -0.52
N SER A 104 -5.58 -15.07 -1.58
CA SER A 104 -6.07 -15.41 -2.92
C SER A 104 -5.09 -16.23 -3.76
N MET A 105 -3.83 -16.35 -3.30
CA MET A 105 -2.75 -16.87 -4.13
C MET A 105 -2.96 -18.33 -4.52
N LEU A 106 -2.98 -18.58 -5.83
CA LEU A 106 -2.98 -19.92 -6.42
C LEU A 106 -1.59 -20.57 -6.30
N PRO A 107 -1.44 -21.89 -6.52
CA PRO A 107 -0.14 -22.56 -6.42
C PRO A 107 0.96 -21.90 -7.25
N HIS A 108 0.65 -21.44 -8.47
CA HIS A 108 1.59 -20.70 -9.32
C HIS A 108 2.04 -19.37 -8.69
N ASP A 109 1.13 -18.61 -8.08
CA ASP A 109 1.49 -17.35 -7.40
C ASP A 109 2.40 -17.60 -6.19
N LYS A 110 2.13 -18.68 -5.43
CA LYS A 110 2.98 -19.08 -4.30
C LYS A 110 4.38 -19.48 -4.75
N ILE A 111 4.52 -20.15 -5.90
CA ILE A 111 5.83 -20.45 -6.50
C ILE A 111 6.55 -19.15 -6.87
N LEU A 112 5.87 -18.20 -7.53
CA LEU A 112 6.49 -16.91 -7.89
C LEU A 112 6.90 -16.09 -6.67
N LEU A 113 6.11 -16.13 -5.59
CA LEU A 113 6.46 -15.51 -4.31
C LEU A 113 7.69 -16.19 -3.68
N GLY A 114 7.73 -17.53 -3.66
CA GLY A 114 8.86 -18.31 -3.16
C GLY A 114 10.14 -18.10 -3.98
N LEU A 115 10.03 -17.88 -5.30
CA LEU A 115 11.15 -17.53 -6.18
C LEU A 115 11.44 -16.03 -6.24
N CYS A 116 10.81 -15.24 -5.37
CA CYS A 116 11.08 -13.82 -5.16
C CYS A 116 10.84 -12.96 -6.41
N LYS A 117 9.90 -13.37 -7.27
CA LYS A 117 9.52 -12.66 -8.50
C LYS A 117 8.42 -11.63 -8.26
N ILE A 118 7.60 -11.88 -7.25
CA ILE A 118 6.49 -11.02 -6.84
C ILE A 118 6.52 -10.79 -5.33
N GLY A 119 5.86 -9.72 -4.89
CA GLY A 119 5.53 -9.51 -3.49
C GLY A 119 4.13 -10.04 -3.14
N ALA A 120 3.64 -9.67 -1.96
CA ALA A 120 2.31 -10.06 -1.49
C ALA A 120 1.68 -8.97 -0.62
N ASN A 121 0.36 -8.88 -0.65
CA ASN A 121 -0.41 -8.02 0.23
C ASN A 121 -1.04 -8.86 1.34
N TYR A 122 -0.66 -8.60 2.59
CA TYR A 122 -1.16 -9.27 3.79
C TYR A 122 -2.22 -8.45 4.53
N ALA A 123 -2.49 -7.22 4.11
CA ALA A 123 -3.42 -6.32 4.79
C ALA A 123 -4.85 -6.87 4.84
N SER A 124 -5.61 -6.48 5.85
CA SER A 124 -6.98 -6.94 6.07
C SER A 124 -7.86 -5.79 6.55
N GLY A 125 -8.93 -5.50 5.81
CA GLY A 125 -9.89 -4.46 6.16
C GLY A 125 -10.41 -4.61 7.59
N GLY A 126 -10.38 -3.52 8.36
CA GLY A 126 -10.78 -3.51 9.78
C GLY A 126 -9.70 -3.96 10.77
N SER A 127 -8.54 -4.43 10.32
CA SER A 127 -7.41 -4.78 11.20
C SER A 127 -6.93 -3.56 12.01
N GLY A 128 -6.60 -3.79 13.27
CA GLY A 128 -5.81 -2.84 14.05
C GLY A 128 -4.33 -3.23 14.16
N ILE A 129 -3.56 -2.38 14.82
CA ILE A 129 -2.21 -2.66 15.29
C ILE A 129 -2.28 -3.65 16.46
N LEU A 130 -3.27 -3.47 17.34
CA LEU A 130 -3.50 -4.35 18.49
C LEU A 130 -4.34 -5.56 18.09
N ASP A 131 -3.99 -6.72 18.63
CA ASP A 131 -4.72 -7.98 18.40
C ASP A 131 -6.15 -7.98 18.95
N THR A 132 -6.47 -7.05 19.84
CA THR A 132 -7.83 -6.85 20.37
C THR A 132 -8.75 -6.12 19.39
N THR A 133 -8.21 -5.60 18.29
CA THR A 133 -8.92 -4.79 17.30
C THR A 133 -9.22 -5.61 16.04
N GLY A 134 -10.38 -5.39 15.42
CA GLY A 134 -10.71 -6.00 14.11
C GLY A 134 -11.24 -7.43 14.22
N LYS A 135 -12.36 -7.62 14.93
CA LYS A 135 -13.01 -8.93 15.04
C LYS A 135 -13.28 -9.55 13.66
N GLY A 136 -12.78 -10.78 13.44
CA GLY A 136 -12.95 -11.50 12.18
C GLY A 136 -11.96 -11.10 11.07
N THR A 137 -10.98 -10.24 11.36
CA THR A 137 -9.95 -9.79 10.41
C THR A 137 -8.63 -10.52 10.66
N LEU A 138 -7.64 -10.33 9.78
CA LEU A 138 -6.25 -10.69 10.10
C LEU A 138 -5.64 -9.57 10.94
N THR A 139 -5.35 -9.82 12.22
CA THR A 139 -4.60 -8.85 13.05
C THR A 139 -3.23 -8.59 12.44
N MET A 140 -2.64 -7.41 12.68
CA MET A 140 -1.31 -7.10 12.14
C MET A 140 -0.27 -8.16 12.54
N ARG A 141 -0.37 -8.75 13.75
CA ARG A 141 0.44 -9.91 14.16
C ARG A 141 0.30 -11.08 13.19
N THR A 142 -0.93 -11.51 12.89
CA THR A 142 -1.19 -12.60 11.93
C THR A 142 -0.66 -12.27 10.54
N GLN A 143 -0.75 -11.01 10.11
CA GLN A 143 -0.19 -10.58 8.81
C GLN A 143 1.34 -10.73 8.78
N VAL A 144 2.03 -10.33 9.86
CA VAL A 144 3.48 -10.53 10.03
C VAL A 144 3.83 -12.02 10.07
N GLU A 145 3.03 -12.85 10.74
CA GLU A 145 3.21 -14.32 10.76
C GLU A 145 3.02 -14.96 9.38
N TYR A 146 2.07 -14.47 8.57
CA TYR A 146 1.89 -14.94 7.20
C TYR A 146 3.08 -14.57 6.32
N PHE A 147 3.61 -13.35 6.46
CA PHE A 147 4.85 -12.98 5.81
C PHE A 147 6.01 -13.86 6.26
N LYS A 148 6.14 -14.15 7.57
CA LYS A 148 7.16 -15.08 8.08
C LYS A 148 7.08 -16.44 7.36
N LYS A 149 5.88 -17.03 7.30
CA LYS A 149 5.66 -18.32 6.61
C LYS A 149 6.04 -18.26 5.13
N ALA A 150 5.74 -17.15 4.45
CA ALA A 150 6.15 -16.95 3.07
C ALA A 150 7.68 -16.83 2.94
N ALA A 151 8.31 -16.02 3.79
CA ALA A 151 9.74 -15.74 3.79
C ALA A 151 10.59 -16.97 4.19
N ASP A 152 10.07 -17.87 5.01
CA ASP A 152 10.73 -19.14 5.35
C ASP A 152 10.85 -20.06 4.11
N ASN A 153 9.95 -19.92 3.14
CA ASN A 153 9.93 -20.70 1.89
C ASN A 153 10.61 -19.99 0.70
N MET A 154 11.19 -18.80 0.92
CA MET A 154 11.82 -18.03 -0.15
C MET A 154 13.20 -18.57 -0.52
N ILE A 155 13.41 -18.81 -1.81
CA ILE A 155 14.67 -19.18 -2.44
C ILE A 155 14.94 -18.13 -3.52
N CYS A 156 15.59 -17.04 -3.13
CA CYS A 156 15.90 -15.92 -4.01
C CYS A 156 17.31 -16.00 -4.59
N TYR A 157 17.51 -15.39 -5.76
CA TYR A 157 18.83 -15.12 -6.33
C TYR A 157 19.05 -13.59 -6.38
N PRO A 158 20.22 -13.06 -5.98
CA PRO A 158 21.40 -13.78 -5.47
C PRO A 158 21.28 -14.29 -4.02
N SER A 159 20.44 -13.66 -3.18
CA SER A 159 20.09 -14.15 -1.85
C SER A 159 18.74 -13.62 -1.38
N LYS A 160 18.14 -14.25 -0.36
CA LYS A 160 16.89 -13.81 0.24
C LYS A 160 17.06 -12.48 0.97
N GLU A 161 18.19 -12.32 1.63
CA GLU A 161 18.54 -11.15 2.42
C GLU A 161 18.66 -9.91 1.53
N GLU A 162 19.33 -10.04 0.37
CA GLU A 162 19.41 -8.93 -0.60
C GLU A 162 18.04 -8.60 -1.17
N HIS A 163 17.24 -9.63 -1.52
CA HIS A 163 15.90 -9.42 -2.05
C HIS A 163 15.02 -8.62 -1.10
N LEU A 164 14.96 -9.03 0.17
CA LEU A 164 14.14 -8.38 1.19
C LEU A 164 14.69 -6.99 1.56
N ALA A 165 16.01 -6.84 1.66
CA ALA A 165 16.63 -5.54 1.94
C ALA A 165 16.35 -4.49 0.85
N ARG A 166 16.17 -4.92 -0.39
CA ARG A 166 15.84 -4.07 -1.56
C ARG A 166 14.35 -4.03 -1.88
N SER A 167 13.50 -4.62 -1.05
CA SER A 167 12.03 -4.61 -1.20
C SER A 167 11.39 -3.56 -0.29
N LEU A 168 10.27 -2.99 -0.74
CA LEU A 168 9.48 -2.05 0.06
C LEU A 168 8.51 -2.81 0.97
N PHE A 169 8.53 -2.49 2.25
CA PHE A 169 7.53 -2.93 3.23
C PHE A 169 6.61 -1.75 3.52
N LEU A 170 5.36 -1.82 3.09
CA LEU A 170 4.37 -0.76 3.28
C LEU A 170 3.42 -1.13 4.42
N LEU A 171 3.32 -0.28 5.45
CA LEU A 171 2.48 -0.50 6.61
C LEU A 171 1.44 0.61 6.78
N SER A 172 0.22 0.23 7.16
CA SER A 172 -0.89 1.12 7.52
C SER A 172 -1.62 0.57 8.74
N GLY A 173 -1.95 1.39 9.72
CA GLY A 173 -2.72 0.91 10.87
C GLY A 173 -2.95 1.98 11.93
N GLY A 174 -3.86 1.69 12.87
CA GLY A 174 -4.18 2.55 14.00
C GLY A 174 -5.59 3.17 13.94
N GLY A 175 -6.14 3.41 12.75
CA GLY A 175 -7.48 4.00 12.60
C GLY A 175 -8.59 3.15 13.22
N ASN A 176 -8.51 1.82 13.04
CA ASN A 176 -9.46 0.88 13.65
C ASN A 176 -9.28 0.77 15.17
N ASP A 177 -8.05 0.90 15.69
CA ASP A 177 -7.78 0.86 17.13
C ASP A 177 -8.44 2.06 17.82
N PHE A 178 -8.35 3.26 17.23
CA PHE A 178 -9.08 4.43 17.76
C PHE A 178 -10.60 4.24 17.73
N SER A 179 -11.13 3.58 16.70
CA SER A 179 -12.56 3.27 16.63
C SER A 179 -12.99 2.22 17.66
N ALA A 180 -12.07 1.36 18.11
CA ALA A 180 -12.29 0.34 19.12
C ALA A 180 -11.91 0.79 20.55
N PHE A 181 -11.39 2.00 20.72
CA PHE A 181 -10.93 2.50 22.01
C PHE A 181 -12.10 2.74 22.96
N ASP A 182 -12.04 2.13 24.15
CA ASP A 182 -12.99 2.32 25.22
C ASP A 182 -12.31 3.03 26.41
N PRO A 183 -12.63 4.31 26.68
CA PRO A 183 -12.01 5.08 27.76
C PRO A 183 -12.37 4.57 29.17
N SER A 184 -13.36 3.68 29.30
CA SER A 184 -13.68 3.05 30.59
C SER A 184 -12.68 1.96 30.99
N THR A 185 -11.94 1.42 30.01
CA THR A 185 -11.02 0.28 30.21
C THR A 185 -9.55 0.68 30.25
N ALA A 186 -9.18 1.83 29.68
CA ALA A 186 -7.81 2.33 29.67
C ALA A 186 -7.77 3.86 29.51
N SER A 187 -6.73 4.49 30.05
CA SER A 187 -6.49 5.90 29.75
C SER A 187 -6.05 6.09 28.29
N PRO A 188 -6.43 7.19 27.63
CA PRO A 188 -6.04 7.43 26.23
C PRO A 188 -4.53 7.43 26.02
N GLN A 189 -3.75 7.96 26.97
CA GLN A 189 -2.29 7.99 26.91
C GLN A 189 -1.70 6.58 26.98
N ALA A 190 -2.19 5.74 27.91
CA ALA A 190 -1.71 4.36 28.02
C ALA A 190 -2.06 3.55 26.76
N TYR A 191 -3.24 3.80 26.18
CA TYR A 191 -3.66 3.16 24.93
C TYR A 191 -2.76 3.53 23.75
N VAL A 192 -2.46 4.83 23.57
CA VAL A 192 -1.54 5.31 22.53
C VAL A 192 -0.14 4.73 22.71
N VAL A 193 0.39 4.69 23.94
CA VAL A 193 1.70 4.08 24.22
C VAL A 193 1.68 2.60 23.86
N LYS A 194 0.64 1.86 24.25
CA LYS A 194 0.49 0.44 23.90
C LYS A 194 0.46 0.23 22.39
N MET A 195 -0.31 1.03 21.65
CA MET A 195 -0.35 0.96 20.19
C MET A 195 1.02 1.19 19.57
N VAL A 196 1.74 2.25 19.97
CA VAL A 196 3.06 2.55 19.40
C VAL A 196 4.05 1.43 19.72
N THR A 197 4.12 0.97 20.97
CA THR A 197 5.02 -0.13 21.35
C THR A 197 4.76 -1.37 20.52
N THR A 198 3.50 -1.80 20.40
CA THR A 198 3.13 -2.96 19.58
C THR A 198 3.44 -2.75 18.10
N TYR A 199 3.27 -1.53 17.58
CA TYR A 199 3.61 -1.26 16.17
C TYR A 199 5.11 -1.35 15.91
N ILE A 200 5.93 -0.83 16.83
CA ILE A 200 7.39 -0.95 16.76
C ILE A 200 7.82 -2.41 16.86
N GLU A 201 7.16 -3.24 17.68
CA GLU A 201 7.40 -4.69 17.74
C GLU A 201 7.14 -5.38 16.40
N HIS A 202 6.03 -5.05 15.72
CA HIS A 202 5.73 -5.59 14.39
C HIS A 202 6.79 -5.17 13.36
N ILE A 203 7.20 -3.89 13.36
CA ILE A 203 8.25 -3.39 12.47
C ILE A 203 9.60 -4.07 12.76
N GLN A 204 9.94 -4.24 14.04
CA GLN A 204 11.16 -4.94 14.47
C GLN A 204 11.13 -6.41 14.03
N ALA A 205 9.99 -7.08 14.10
CA ALA A 205 9.84 -8.45 13.61
C ALA A 205 10.09 -8.53 12.09
N LEU A 206 9.53 -7.60 11.31
CA LEU A 206 9.80 -7.50 9.87
C LEU A 206 11.28 -7.20 9.58
N TYR A 207 11.90 -6.30 10.35
CA TYR A 207 13.33 -5.99 10.26
C TYR A 207 14.20 -7.23 10.51
N ASN A 208 13.88 -8.00 11.54
CA ASN A 208 14.57 -9.25 11.87
C ASN A 208 14.44 -10.31 10.76
N MET A 209 13.39 -10.22 9.94
CA MET A 209 13.19 -11.07 8.77
C MET A 209 13.83 -10.53 7.48
N GLY A 210 14.50 -9.38 7.53
CA GLY A 210 15.25 -8.82 6.38
C GLY A 210 14.67 -7.53 5.79
N ALA A 211 13.58 -6.98 6.36
CA ALA A 211 13.08 -5.68 5.92
C ALA A 211 14.13 -4.58 6.20
N ARG A 212 14.43 -3.76 5.20
CA ARG A 212 15.31 -2.58 5.34
C ARG A 212 14.71 -1.30 4.78
N MET A 213 13.71 -1.39 3.89
CA MET A 213 13.00 -0.22 3.35
C MET A 213 11.54 -0.27 3.79
N VAL A 214 11.15 0.62 4.70
CA VAL A 214 9.82 0.63 5.32
C VAL A 214 9.09 1.95 5.03
N GLY A 215 7.94 1.88 4.38
CA GLY A 215 7.00 3.00 4.24
C GLY A 215 5.86 2.84 5.24
N ILE A 216 5.54 3.90 5.98
CA ILE A 216 4.46 3.88 6.97
C ILE A 216 3.47 4.96 6.62
N LEU A 217 2.19 4.60 6.62
CA LEU A 217 1.07 5.51 6.48
C LEU A 217 0.62 5.88 7.89
N ASP A 218 0.78 7.15 8.27
CA ASP A 218 0.33 7.60 9.59
C ASP A 218 -1.20 7.72 9.65
N VAL A 219 -1.73 7.81 10.87
CA VAL A 219 -3.19 7.83 11.07
C VAL A 219 -3.72 9.17 10.55
N PRO A 220 -4.73 9.17 9.65
CA PRO A 220 -5.33 10.41 9.15
C PRO A 220 -6.12 11.13 10.26
N PRO A 221 -6.77 12.28 9.98
CA PRO A 221 -7.66 12.95 10.94
C PRO A 221 -8.90 12.10 11.19
N ILE A 222 -8.77 11.08 12.05
CA ILE A 222 -9.75 10.00 12.21
C ILE A 222 -11.11 10.51 12.69
N GLY A 223 -11.11 11.55 13.52
CA GLY A 223 -12.31 12.22 14.00
C GLY A 223 -13.11 12.92 12.91
N CYS A 224 -12.51 13.17 11.74
CA CYS A 224 -13.17 13.75 10.58
C CYS A 224 -13.72 12.70 9.60
N THR A 225 -13.57 11.40 9.89
CA THR A 225 -14.19 10.35 9.06
C THR A 225 -15.72 10.39 9.21
N PRO A 226 -16.49 10.03 8.17
CA PRO A 226 -17.96 10.03 8.25
C PRO A 226 -18.50 9.21 9.43
N GLY A 227 -17.89 8.07 9.73
CA GLY A 227 -18.29 7.20 10.84
C GLY A 227 -18.07 7.82 12.22
N GLN A 228 -17.10 8.73 12.39
CA GLN A 228 -16.92 9.48 13.63
C GLN A 228 -17.84 10.70 13.69
N ARG A 229 -18.01 11.40 12.57
CA ARG A 229 -18.82 12.64 12.48
C ARG A 229 -20.31 12.41 12.67
N VAL A 230 -20.83 11.22 12.34
CA VAL A 230 -22.27 10.91 12.47
C VAL A 230 -22.79 11.06 13.91
N SER A 231 -21.92 10.82 14.90
CA SER A 231 -22.24 10.93 16.33
C SER A 231 -21.93 12.31 16.91
N MET A 232 -21.35 13.23 16.12
CA MET A 232 -20.94 14.55 16.59
C MET A 232 -22.03 15.60 16.31
N PRO A 233 -22.21 16.59 17.20
CA PRO A 233 -23.07 17.74 16.93
C PRO A 233 -22.70 18.41 15.59
N ASN A 234 -23.72 18.76 14.80
CA ASN A 234 -23.57 19.40 13.48
C ASN A 234 -22.69 18.63 12.47
N GLY A 235 -22.39 17.35 12.72
CA GLY A 235 -21.47 16.59 11.90
C GLY A 235 -20.04 17.16 11.92
N GLU A 236 -19.62 17.82 13.00
CA GLU A 236 -18.26 18.30 13.17
C GLU A 236 -17.26 17.16 13.40
N CYS A 237 -15.96 17.44 13.29
CA CYS A 237 -14.95 16.45 13.61
C CYS A 237 -14.92 16.15 15.12
N ASN A 238 -14.65 14.89 15.47
CA ASN A 238 -14.31 14.53 16.83
C ASN A 238 -12.88 14.98 17.16
N GLU A 239 -12.74 16.16 17.78
CA GLU A 239 -11.44 16.75 18.13
C GLU A 239 -10.65 15.92 19.15
N GLN A 240 -11.32 15.18 20.03
CA GLN A 240 -10.64 14.28 20.96
C GLN A 240 -9.98 13.13 20.19
N ALA A 241 -10.69 12.51 19.25
CA ALA A 241 -10.14 11.45 18.40
C ALA A 241 -8.98 11.96 17.53
N ASN A 242 -9.11 13.16 16.97
CA ASN A 242 -8.04 13.82 16.22
C ASN A 242 -6.80 14.10 17.08
N SER A 243 -6.98 14.56 18.31
CA SER A 243 -5.88 14.81 19.26
C SER A 243 -5.14 13.51 19.60
N LEU A 244 -5.86 12.40 19.76
CA LEU A 244 -5.25 11.09 20.01
C LEU A 244 -4.49 10.55 18.78
N ALA A 245 -5.04 10.73 17.58
CA ALA A 245 -4.35 10.39 16.35
C ALA A 245 -3.03 11.18 16.20
N GLN A 246 -3.04 12.48 16.49
CA GLN A 246 -1.82 13.31 16.50
C GLN A 246 -0.81 12.84 17.55
N ALA A 247 -1.27 12.53 18.77
CA ALA A 247 -0.39 12.03 19.84
C ALA A 247 0.27 10.70 19.44
N PHE A 248 -0.48 9.77 18.86
CA PHE A 248 0.05 8.53 18.31
C PHE A 248 1.04 8.78 17.18
N ASN A 249 0.69 9.63 16.22
CA ASN A 249 1.55 9.97 15.08
C ASN A 249 2.87 10.63 15.52
N GLY A 250 2.85 11.47 16.56
CA GLY A 250 4.03 12.08 17.15
C GLY A 250 4.90 11.06 17.89
N LEU A 251 4.29 10.23 18.74
CA LEU A 251 5.00 9.21 19.51
C LEU A 251 5.60 8.12 18.61
N LEU A 252 4.89 7.70 17.56
CA LEU A 252 5.38 6.74 16.56
C LEU A 252 6.66 7.26 15.88
N ARG A 253 6.68 8.53 15.46
CA ARG A 253 7.87 9.16 14.86
C ARG A 253 9.06 9.12 15.82
N ALA A 254 8.85 9.52 17.08
CA ALA A 254 9.91 9.53 18.08
C ALA A 254 10.46 8.12 18.37
N LYS A 255 9.57 7.14 18.57
CA LYS A 255 9.96 5.76 18.89
C LYS A 255 10.56 5.00 17.72
N LEU A 256 10.10 5.25 16.50
CA LEU A 256 10.73 4.67 15.33
C LEU A 256 12.12 5.26 15.06
N ALA A 257 12.30 6.57 15.28
CA ALA A 257 13.62 7.19 15.21
C ALA A 257 14.60 6.57 16.24
N GLU A 258 14.16 6.44 17.50
CA GLU A 258 14.92 5.77 18.56
C GLU A 258 15.30 4.33 18.18
N ALA A 259 14.33 3.53 17.74
CA ALA A 259 14.56 2.14 17.35
C ALA A 259 15.49 2.03 16.12
N SER A 260 15.34 2.91 15.12
CA SER A 260 16.22 2.96 13.96
C SER A 260 17.67 3.30 14.32
N ALA A 261 17.90 4.11 15.36
CA ALA A 261 19.24 4.44 15.82
C ALA A 261 19.88 3.34 16.68
N THR A 262 19.08 2.47 17.29
CA THR A 262 19.53 1.53 18.32
C THR A 262 19.46 0.07 17.87
N THR A 263 18.25 -0.44 17.65
CA THR A 263 17.96 -1.87 17.39
C THR A 263 17.80 -2.19 15.91
N MET A 264 17.52 -1.19 15.07
CA MET A 264 17.27 -1.34 13.63
C MET A 264 18.19 -0.44 12.78
N LYS A 265 19.50 -0.48 13.02
CA LYS A 265 20.49 0.46 12.46
C LYS A 265 20.52 0.57 10.93
N GLU A 266 20.11 -0.47 10.21
CA GLU A 266 20.09 -0.49 8.75
C GLU A 266 18.73 -0.08 8.16
N LEU A 267 17.74 0.24 9.02
CA LEU A 267 16.40 0.59 8.60
C LEU A 267 16.36 1.96 7.93
N LYS A 268 15.97 1.99 6.67
CA LYS A 268 15.54 3.19 5.96
C LYS A 268 14.03 3.23 6.00
N TYR A 269 13.48 4.29 6.58
CA TYR A 269 12.04 4.42 6.68
C TYR A 269 11.55 5.81 6.26
N SER A 270 10.29 5.87 5.85
CA SER A 270 9.56 7.12 5.61
C SER A 270 8.16 6.99 6.19
N ILE A 271 7.69 8.06 6.83
CA ILE A 271 6.32 8.16 7.34
C ILE A 271 5.58 9.18 6.47
N ALA A 272 4.62 8.71 5.69
CA ALA A 272 3.71 9.56 4.94
C ALA A 272 2.76 10.27 5.91
N ALA A 273 2.77 11.60 5.88
CA ALA A 273 1.93 12.45 6.74
C ALA A 273 0.50 12.55 6.20
N ASN A 274 -0.21 11.42 6.14
CA ASN A 274 -1.62 11.36 5.73
C ASN A 274 -2.48 12.31 6.56
N TYR A 275 -2.17 12.48 7.85
CA TYR A 275 -2.85 13.45 8.69
C TYR A 275 -2.86 14.85 8.08
N ASN A 276 -1.67 15.36 7.73
CA ASN A 276 -1.50 16.72 7.22
C ASN A 276 -2.07 16.85 5.80
N ILE A 277 -1.80 15.87 4.93
CA ILE A 277 -2.31 15.88 3.54
C ILE A 277 -3.83 16.03 3.52
N LEU A 278 -4.55 15.31 4.39
CA LEU A 278 -6.01 15.38 4.44
C LEU A 278 -6.52 16.60 5.20
N ASN A 279 -5.84 17.03 6.26
CA ASN A 279 -6.23 18.23 7.00
C ASN A 279 -6.06 19.50 6.15
N ASP A 280 -5.01 19.58 5.34
CA ASP A 280 -4.71 20.75 4.50
C ASP A 280 -5.54 20.76 3.21
N GLY A 281 -5.91 19.58 2.71
CA GLY A 281 -6.69 19.42 1.49
C GLY A 281 -8.21 19.56 1.66
N VAL A 282 -8.74 19.50 2.88
CA VAL A 282 -10.18 19.63 3.14
C VAL A 282 -10.46 21.04 3.70
N PRO A 283 -11.15 21.92 2.96
CA PRO A 283 -11.60 23.19 3.50
C PRO A 283 -12.47 22.96 4.73
N ARG A 284 -12.07 23.51 5.88
CA ARG A 284 -12.91 23.50 7.09
C ARG A 284 -14.12 24.39 6.84
N HIS A 285 -15.22 23.81 6.39
CA HIS A 285 -16.52 24.49 6.40
C HIS A 285 -16.89 24.78 7.86
N GLY A 286 -16.72 26.04 8.28
CA GLY A 286 -17.01 26.49 9.66
C GLY A 286 -15.98 27.43 10.27
N ALA A 287 -14.79 27.60 9.67
CA ALA A 287 -13.84 28.63 10.08
C ALA A 287 -14.12 29.95 9.32
N ARG A 288 -15.18 30.66 9.69
CA ARG A 288 -15.36 32.09 9.45
C ARG A 288 -15.90 32.74 10.71
#